data_AF-A0A4Q3YFD8-F1
#
_entry.id   AF-A0A4Q3YFD8-F1
#
_cell.length_a   1.000
_cell.length_b   1.000
_cell.length_c   1.000
_cell.angle_alpha   90.00
_cell.angle_beta   90.00
_cell.angle_gamma   90.00
#
_symmetry.space_group_name_H-M   'P 1'
#
loop_
_entity.id
_entity.type
_entity.pdbx_description
1 polymer ?
#
loop_
_entity_poly.entity_id
_entity_poly.type
_entity_poly.pdbx_seq_one_letter_code
_entity_poly.pdbx_strand_id
1 'polypeptide(L)'
;MPSIGWDRREYDHERYKYAKNLLITWLGGKCVHCGETNRDILEFDHLEQTTKLWNIASMWNRPRELEIELKKVRLLCYSCHKARTKVQMSVEHGGGKSGRKGCKCELCLAKKAEWQREYRRKKKAEAAEQAPQ
;
A
#
# COMPACT_ATOMS: atom_id res chain seq x y z
N MET A 1 -0.99 33.08 -7.47
CA MET A 1 -2.40 32.95 -7.92
C MET A 1 -2.36 32.27 -9.28
N PRO A 2 -3.08 31.16 -9.52
CA PRO A 2 -3.11 30.56 -10.84
C PRO A 2 -3.97 31.42 -11.77
N SER A 3 -3.34 31.97 -12.80
CA SER A 3 -3.95 32.71 -13.89
C SER A 3 -4.65 31.75 -14.86
N ILE A 4 -5.93 32.02 -15.14
CA ILE A 4 -6.71 31.72 -16.36
C ILE A 4 -6.34 30.38 -17.04
N GLY A 5 -7.14 29.34 -16.79
CA GLY A 5 -7.31 28.21 -17.72
C GLY A 5 -6.90 26.81 -17.27
N TRP A 6 -6.37 26.60 -16.07
CA TRP A 6 -5.94 25.27 -15.62
C TRP A 6 -7.09 24.49 -14.95
N ASP A 7 -7.40 23.29 -15.48
CA ASP A 7 -8.21 22.29 -14.78
C ASP A 7 -7.51 21.95 -13.45
N ARG A 8 -8.23 22.06 -12.32
CA ARG A 8 -7.71 21.77 -10.98
C ARG A 8 -7.07 20.38 -10.93
N ARG A 9 -7.62 19.42 -11.67
CA ARG A 9 -7.10 18.06 -11.74
C ARG A 9 -5.71 17.99 -12.39
N GLU A 10 -5.47 18.76 -13.43
CA GLU A 10 -4.18 18.83 -14.11
C GLU A 10 -3.12 19.48 -13.20
N TYR A 11 -3.48 20.58 -12.54
CA TYR A 11 -2.63 21.23 -11.55
C TYR A 11 -2.25 20.28 -10.40
N ASP A 12 -3.21 19.57 -9.82
CA ASP A 12 -2.95 18.63 -8.74
C ASP A 12 -2.06 17.46 -9.19
N HIS A 13 -2.21 17.00 -10.44
CA HIS A 13 -1.40 15.95 -11.03
C HIS A 13 0.05 16.38 -11.25
N GLU A 14 0.28 17.55 -11.85
CA GLU A 14 1.63 18.09 -12.07
C GLU A 14 2.35 18.38 -10.75
N ARG A 15 1.60 18.94 -9.79
CA ARG A 15 2.11 19.17 -8.44
C ARG A 15 2.48 17.86 -7.73
N TYR A 16 1.67 16.81 -7.86
CA TYR A 16 1.96 15.48 -7.33
C TYR A 16 3.22 14.88 -7.96
N LYS A 17 3.37 14.97 -9.29
CA LYS A 17 4.57 14.50 -10.00
C LYS A 17 5.83 15.22 -9.52
N TYR A 18 5.76 16.54 -9.40
CA TYR A 18 6.87 17.35 -8.90
C TYR A 18 7.30 16.93 -7.50
N ALA A 19 6.33 16.83 -6.57
CA ALA A 19 6.57 16.36 -5.21
C ALA A 19 7.17 14.95 -5.20
N LYS A 20 6.61 14.00 -5.95
CA LYS A 20 7.13 12.62 -6.08
C LYS A 20 8.60 12.61 -6.51
N ASN A 21 8.96 13.39 -7.53
CA ASN A 21 10.32 13.44 -8.05
C ASN A 21 11.33 14.02 -7.06
N LEU A 22 10.94 15.04 -6.30
CA LEU A 22 11.79 15.59 -5.23
C LEU A 22 12.02 14.56 -4.12
N LEU A 23 10.96 13.87 -3.68
CA LEU A 23 11.06 12.84 -2.65
C LEU A 23 11.92 11.65 -3.10
N ILE A 24 11.81 11.24 -4.36
CA ILE A 24 12.68 10.22 -4.95
C ILE A 24 14.15 10.65 -4.86
N THR A 25 14.43 11.91 -5.19
CA THR A 25 15.79 12.46 -5.16
C THR A 25 16.33 12.51 -3.73
N TRP A 26 15.51 12.92 -2.76
CA TRP A 26 15.87 12.93 -1.34
C TRP A 26 16.18 11.54 -0.78
N LEU A 27 15.49 10.50 -1.26
CA LEU A 27 15.75 9.10 -0.87
C LEU A 27 16.89 8.45 -1.67
N GLY A 28 17.66 9.22 -2.44
CA GLY A 28 18.84 8.75 -3.16
C GLY A 28 18.59 8.30 -4.61
N GLY A 29 17.37 8.43 -5.12
CA GLY A 29 17.05 8.30 -6.55
C GLY A 29 17.19 6.89 -7.14
N LYS A 30 17.38 5.87 -6.30
CA LYS A 30 17.59 4.49 -6.74
C LYS A 30 16.92 3.48 -5.82
N CYS A 31 16.59 2.32 -6.36
CA CYS A 31 16.10 1.19 -5.59
C CYS A 31 17.19 0.71 -4.61
N VAL A 32 16.84 0.59 -3.33
CA VAL A 32 17.77 0.13 -2.27
C VAL A 32 18.18 -1.34 -2.48
N HIS A 33 17.35 -2.15 -3.14
CA HIS A 33 17.62 -3.59 -3.33
C HIS A 33 18.41 -3.92 -4.61
N CYS A 34 18.10 -3.29 -5.74
CA CYS A 34 18.71 -3.64 -7.02
C CYS A 34 19.45 -2.47 -7.71
N GLY A 35 19.39 -1.25 -7.16
CA GLY A 35 20.07 -0.09 -7.73
C GLY A 35 19.37 0.56 -8.93
N GLU A 36 18.20 0.07 -9.34
CA GLU A 36 17.40 0.65 -10.44
C GLU A 36 17.13 2.14 -10.22
N THR A 37 17.33 2.96 -11.25
CA THR A 37 17.24 4.43 -11.21
C THR A 37 16.04 4.97 -11.98
N ASN A 38 15.32 4.12 -12.72
CA ASN A 38 14.13 4.52 -13.45
C ASN A 38 13.01 4.98 -12.49
N ARG A 39 12.79 6.29 -12.41
CA ARG A 39 11.85 6.96 -11.50
C ARG A 39 10.39 6.55 -11.69
N ASP A 40 10.02 6.10 -12.88
CA ASP A 40 8.63 5.71 -13.18
C ASP A 40 8.24 4.41 -12.49
N ILE A 41 9.20 3.52 -12.27
CA ILE A 41 8.99 2.23 -11.61
C ILE A 41 9.39 2.23 -10.14
N LEU A 42 9.90 3.35 -9.62
CA LEU A 42 10.24 3.51 -8.21
C LEU A 42 9.00 3.84 -7.38
N GLU A 43 8.85 3.12 -6.28
CA GLU A 43 7.75 3.17 -5.34
C GLU A 43 8.28 3.36 -3.92
N PHE A 44 7.49 4.07 -3.10
CA PHE A 44 7.77 4.28 -1.68
C PHE A 44 7.26 3.09 -0.87
N ASP A 45 8.19 2.32 -0.32
CA ASP A 45 7.93 1.13 0.47
C ASP A 45 8.18 1.44 1.95
N HIS A 46 7.17 1.27 2.80
CA HIS A 46 7.32 1.51 4.24
C HIS A 46 8.09 0.36 4.88
N LEU A 47 9.01 0.64 5.79
CA LEU A 47 9.76 -0.38 6.50
C LEU A 47 8.83 -1.30 7.30
N GLU A 48 7.79 -0.76 7.92
CA GLU A 48 6.72 -1.51 8.57
C GLU A 48 5.35 -1.19 8.00
N GLN A 49 4.55 -2.22 7.66
CA GLN A 49 3.22 -2.04 7.07
C GLN A 49 2.17 -1.52 8.08
N THR A 50 2.46 -1.60 9.37
CA THR A 50 1.57 -1.21 10.49
C THR A 50 1.36 0.30 10.62
N THR A 51 2.16 1.11 9.93
CA THR A 51 2.16 2.57 10.03
C THR A 51 1.81 3.27 8.71
N LYS A 52 1.05 2.61 7.82
CA LYS A 52 0.57 3.24 6.59
C LYS A 52 -0.52 4.25 6.90
N LEU A 53 -0.14 5.47 7.29
CA LEU A 53 -1.10 6.52 7.61
C LEU A 53 -1.53 7.28 6.34
N TRP A 54 -0.65 7.52 5.35
CA TRP A 54 -0.99 8.37 4.19
C TRP A 54 -0.15 8.08 2.94
N ASN A 55 -0.58 8.59 1.78
CA ASN A 55 0.26 8.69 0.58
C ASN A 55 1.30 9.80 0.80
N ILE A 56 2.59 9.48 0.91
CA ILE A 56 3.66 10.42 1.27
C ILE A 56 3.72 11.62 0.32
N ALA A 57 3.49 11.39 -0.98
CA ALA A 57 3.50 12.47 -1.97
C ALA A 57 2.32 13.45 -1.80
N SER A 58 1.24 13.05 -1.12
CA SER A 58 0.15 13.97 -0.73
C SER A 58 0.50 14.84 0.49
N MET A 59 1.55 14.50 1.25
CA MET A 59 1.97 15.21 2.46
C MET A 59 2.95 16.36 2.18
N TRP A 60 3.16 16.74 0.91
CA TRP A 60 4.09 17.82 0.53
C TRP A 60 3.85 19.15 1.25
N ASN A 61 2.60 19.46 1.62
CA ASN A 61 2.25 20.67 2.39
C ASN A 61 2.52 20.58 3.90
N ARG A 62 3.03 19.44 4.40
CA ARG A 62 3.27 19.16 5.81
C ARG A 62 4.72 18.74 6.03
N PRO A 63 5.67 19.70 5.94
CA PRO A 63 7.10 19.38 5.87
C PRO A 63 7.64 18.68 7.12
N ARG A 64 7.13 19.00 8.31
CA ARG A 64 7.57 18.36 9.57
C ARG A 64 7.17 16.89 9.64
N GLU A 65 5.93 16.58 9.32
CA GLU A 65 5.40 15.23 9.30
C GLU A 65 6.01 14.41 8.16
N LEU A 66 6.24 15.04 7.01
CA LEU A 66 6.91 14.44 5.87
C LEU A 66 8.33 13.97 6.22
N GLU A 67 9.12 14.76 6.95
CA GLU A 67 10.47 14.36 7.37
C GLU A 67 10.44 13.12 8.29
N ILE A 68 9.47 13.06 9.21
CA ILE A 68 9.28 11.92 10.10
C ILE A 68 8.90 10.67 9.31
N GLU A 69 7.99 10.79 8.35
CA GLU A 69 7.55 9.67 7.52
C GLU A 69 8.65 9.20 6.56
N LEU A 70 9.44 10.13 5.99
CA LEU A 70 10.56 9.78 5.11
C LEU A 70 11.61 8.90 5.79
N LYS A 71 11.81 9.04 7.11
CA LYS A 71 12.71 8.18 7.88
C LYS A 71 12.22 6.72 7.99
N LYS A 72 10.92 6.48 7.78
CA LYS A 72 10.29 5.15 7.86
C LYS A 72 10.15 4.49 6.48
N VAL A 73 10.56 5.17 5.43
CA VAL A 73 10.27 4.81 4.05
C VAL A 73 11.57 4.57 3.32
N ARG A 74 11.56 3.59 2.43
CA ARG A 74 12.66 3.32 1.50
C ARG A 74 12.15 3.31 0.07
N LEU A 75 13.07 3.51 -0.85
CA LEU A 75 12.76 3.51 -2.27
C LEU A 75 13.03 2.12 -2.87
N LEU A 76 12.01 1.50 -3.46
CA LEU A 76 12.14 0.22 -4.16
C LEU A 76 11.56 0.33 -5.57
N CYS A 77 12.10 -0.42 -6.52
CA CYS A 77 11.42 -0.61 -7.80
C CYS A 77 10.22 -1.55 -7.65
N TYR A 78 9.27 -1.46 -8.58
CA TYR A 78 8.05 -2.26 -8.59
C TYR A 78 8.29 -3.77 -8.40
N SER A 79 9.33 -4.33 -9.05
CA SER A 79 9.64 -5.76 -8.94
C SER A 79 10.13 -6.13 -7.53
N CYS A 80 11.04 -5.36 -6.95
CA CYS A 80 11.53 -5.55 -5.58
C CYS A 80 10.44 -5.31 -4.54
N HIS A 81 9.63 -4.28 -4.72
CA HIS A 81 8.50 -3.99 -3.83
C HIS A 81 7.49 -5.14 -3.84
N LYS A 82 7.08 -5.61 -5.03
CA LYS A 82 6.19 -6.76 -5.18
C LYS A 82 6.74 -8.04 -4.57
N ALA A 83 8.05 -8.30 -4.71
CA ALA A 83 8.70 -9.42 -4.06
C ALA A 83 8.65 -9.30 -2.54
N ARG A 84 8.96 -8.12 -2.00
CA ARG A 84 8.88 -7.85 -0.56
C ARG A 84 7.47 -8.05 -0.01
N THR A 85 6.46 -7.47 -0.67
CA THR A 85 5.06 -7.63 -0.25
C THR A 85 4.66 -9.09 -0.23
N LYS A 86 5.09 -9.90 -1.21
CA LYS A 86 4.84 -11.34 -1.22
C LYS A 86 5.46 -12.06 -0.02
N VAL A 87 6.71 -11.73 0.34
CA VAL A 87 7.38 -12.31 1.52
C VAL A 87 6.65 -11.90 2.80
N GLN A 88 6.36 -10.61 2.96
CA GLN A 88 5.69 -10.08 4.17
C GLN A 88 4.26 -10.61 4.34
N MET A 89 3.54 -10.85 3.23
CA MET A 89 2.19 -11.42 3.26
C MET A 89 2.19 -12.95 3.24
N SER A 90 3.35 -13.59 3.09
CA SER A 90 3.42 -15.05 3.17
C SER A 90 3.28 -15.46 4.61
N VAL A 91 2.22 -16.22 4.89
CA VAL A 91 1.96 -16.83 6.19
C VAL A 91 2.37 -18.30 6.13
N GLU A 92 2.76 -18.85 7.26
CA GLU A 92 2.98 -20.28 7.41
C GLU A 92 1.71 -21.09 7.11
N HIS A 93 1.87 -22.38 6.85
CA HIS A 93 0.74 -23.27 6.59
C HIS A 93 -0.18 -23.33 7.82
N GLY A 94 -1.48 -23.18 7.61
CA GLY A 94 -2.45 -23.06 8.71
C GLY A 94 -2.47 -21.70 9.44
N GLY A 95 -1.57 -20.79 9.08
CA GLY A 95 -1.50 -19.43 9.61
C GLY A 95 -2.39 -18.42 8.88
N GLY A 96 -2.55 -17.24 9.47
CA GLY A 96 -3.34 -16.14 8.92
C GLY A 96 -4.86 -16.36 8.97
N LYS A 97 -5.61 -15.36 8.50
CA LYS A 97 -7.09 -15.34 8.58
C LYS A 97 -7.77 -16.39 7.71
N SER A 98 -7.21 -16.72 6.55
CA SER A 98 -7.81 -17.62 5.55
C SER A 98 -6.85 -18.69 5.05
N GLY A 99 -5.77 -18.95 5.80
CA GLY A 99 -4.69 -19.84 5.36
C GLY A 99 -3.76 -19.18 4.33
N ARG A 100 -2.67 -19.88 4.00
CA ARG A 100 -1.70 -19.42 3.01
C ARG A 100 -2.35 -19.32 1.62
N LYS A 101 -2.23 -18.15 0.98
CA LYS A 101 -2.82 -17.87 -0.35
C LYS A 101 -2.34 -18.90 -1.39
N GLY A 102 -3.29 -19.55 -2.07
CA GLY A 102 -3.01 -20.51 -3.13
C GLY A 102 -2.57 -21.90 -2.65
N CYS A 103 -2.41 -22.11 -1.34
CA CYS A 103 -2.08 -23.41 -0.78
C CYS A 103 -3.33 -24.31 -0.69
N LYS A 104 -3.19 -25.57 -1.09
CA LYS A 104 -4.25 -26.59 -1.05
C LYS A 104 -4.08 -27.62 0.07
N CYS A 105 -3.19 -27.38 1.05
CA CYS A 105 -3.05 -28.30 2.17
C CYS A 105 -4.28 -28.25 3.09
N GLU A 106 -4.49 -29.32 3.85
CA GLU A 106 -5.64 -29.49 4.75
C GLU A 106 -5.79 -28.31 5.72
N LEU A 107 -4.71 -27.89 6.39
CA LEU A 107 -4.72 -26.78 7.34
C LEU A 107 -5.18 -25.45 6.72
N CYS A 108 -4.69 -25.13 5.52
CA CYS A 108 -5.06 -23.90 4.82
C CYS A 108 -6.49 -23.95 4.28
N LEU A 109 -6.94 -25.10 3.79
CA LEU A 109 -8.32 -25.30 3.35
C LEU A 109 -9.30 -25.19 4.52
N ALA A 110 -8.97 -25.77 5.68
CA ALA A 110 -9.76 -25.66 6.90
C ALA A 110 -9.91 -24.19 7.34
N LYS A 111 -8.81 -23.43 7.39
CA LYS A 111 -8.83 -21.99 7.69
C LYS A 111 -9.65 -21.18 6.69
N LYS A 112 -9.52 -21.48 5.40
CA LYS A 112 -10.32 -20.82 4.36
C LYS A 112 -11.80 -21.11 4.52
N ALA A 113 -12.17 -22.35 4.86
CA ALA A 113 -13.55 -22.74 5.11
C ALA A 113 -14.10 -22.06 6.37
N GLU A 114 -13.34 -22.01 7.46
CA GLU A 114 -13.67 -21.25 8.68
C GLU A 114 -13.98 -19.78 8.35
N TRP A 115 -13.06 -19.12 7.65
CA TRP A 115 -13.21 -17.73 7.26
C TRP A 115 -14.46 -17.48 6.40
N GLN A 116 -14.72 -18.36 5.43
CA GLN A 116 -15.91 -18.27 4.57
C GLN A 116 -17.21 -18.43 5.36
N ARG A 117 -17.27 -19.35 6.33
CA ARG A 117 -18.44 -19.52 7.21
C ARG A 117 -18.70 -18.27 8.03
N GLU A 118 -17.67 -17.71 8.65
CA GLU A 118 -17.81 -16.46 9.44
C GLU A 118 -18.23 -15.27 8.58
N TYR A 119 -17.63 -15.12 7.40
CA TYR A 119 -17.97 -14.05 6.46
C TYR A 119 -19.45 -14.12 6.05
N ARG A 120 -19.95 -15.31 5.68
CA ARG A 120 -21.36 -15.53 5.33
C ARG A 120 -22.29 -15.28 6.52
N ARG A 121 -21.90 -15.70 7.73
CA ARG A 121 -22.67 -15.43 8.96
C ARG A 121 -22.82 -13.94 9.20
N LYS A 122 -21.73 -13.17 9.12
CA LYS A 122 -21.75 -11.71 9.27
C LYS A 122 -22.61 -11.05 8.20
N LYS A 123 -22.44 -11.43 6.93
CA LYS A 123 -23.25 -10.90 5.83
C LYS A 123 -24.75 -11.18 5.99
N LYS A 124 -25.12 -12.37 6.49
CA LYS A 124 -26.52 -12.70 6.78
C LYS A 124 -27.07 -11.86 7.93
N ALA A 125 -26.28 -11.63 8.98
CA ALA A 125 -26.69 -10.77 10.11
C ALA A 125 -26.85 -9.30 9.67
N GLU A 126 -25.88 -8.75 8.93
CA GLU A 126 -25.95 -7.41 8.34
C GLU A 126 -27.20 -7.24 7.46
N ALA A 127 -27.51 -8.24 6.63
CA ALA A 127 -28.70 -8.21 5.78
C ALA A 127 -30.02 -8.29 6.57
N ALA A 128 -30.03 -9.02 7.70
CA ALA A 128 -31.20 -9.10 8.57
C ALA A 128 -31.42 -7.79 9.36
N GLU A 129 -30.35 -7.08 9.73
CA GLU A 129 -30.42 -5.78 10.41
C GLU A 129 -30.85 -4.64 9.47
N GLN A 130 -30.53 -4.75 8.18
CA GLN A 130 -30.88 -3.75 7.15
C GLN A 130 -32.23 -4.00 6.46
N ALA A 131 -32.96 -5.06 6.85
CA ALA A 131 -34.29 -5.32 6.30
C ALA A 131 -35.28 -4.24 6.80
N PRO A 132 -35.98 -3.52 5.90
CA PRO A 132 -37.00 -2.56 6.33
C PRO A 132 -38.13 -3.28 7.07
N GLN A 133 -38.61 -2.66 8.15
CA GLN A 133 -39.74 -3.15 8.95
C GLN A 133 -41.04 -3.19 8.15
#